data_AF-A0A0S8IMS2-F1
#
_entry.id   AF-A0A0S8IMS2-F1
#
_cell.length_a   1.000
_cell.length_b   1.000
_cell.length_c   1.000
_cell.angle_alpha   90.00
_cell.angle_beta   90.00
_cell.angle_gamma   90.00
#
_symmetry.space_group_name_H-M   'P 1'
#
loop_
_entity.id
_entity.type
_entity.pdbx_description
1 polymer ?
#
loop_
_entity_poly.entity_id
_entity_poly.type
_entity_poly.pdbx_seq_one_letter_code
_entity_poly.pdbx_strand_id
1 'polypeptide(L)'
;MNRLTLAAALLALVVLVALPAHADDTWFVGLNGSGSLLATGADYSGTFMFGMAGTWLIDIDDSLWPLPGPERFDYIWETFFADNYDDTYQAEAWYGEFDGLTLPTTPRFEFDTSSPGGLLIGDITLRIMVRDWNGNGVLDEHEQNDNLNLTATVSVNPDFGTGYFMITCGHGSLASGNFNFADPDAIQITGQIQTYPCPSPTEDTSWGTIKALYSE
;
A
#
# COMPACT_ATOMS: atom_id res chain seq x y z
N MET A 1 26.19 36.98 31.29
CA MET A 1 25.01 36.16 30.99
C MET A 1 23.97 36.41 32.07
N ASN A 2 22.84 37.04 31.73
CA ASN A 2 21.80 37.34 32.71
C ASN A 2 21.08 36.03 33.07
N ARG A 3 20.60 35.92 34.32
CA ARG A 3 19.90 34.71 34.82
C ARG A 3 18.71 34.31 33.94
N LEU A 4 18.09 35.28 33.24
CA LEU A 4 17.04 35.03 32.25
C LEU A 4 17.53 34.28 31.00
N THR A 5 18.74 34.57 30.50
CA THR A 5 19.28 33.92 29.29
C THR A 5 19.59 32.45 29.54
N LEU A 6 20.06 32.13 30.75
CA LEU A 6 20.30 30.74 31.17
C LEU A 6 18.97 29.98 31.33
N ALA A 7 17.95 30.61 31.93
CA ALA A 7 16.64 29.98 32.10
C ALA A 7 15.92 29.73 30.76
N ALA A 8 16.00 30.66 29.82
CA ALA A 8 15.46 30.49 28.48
C ALA A 8 16.17 29.37 27.70
N ALA A 9 17.51 29.29 27.80
CA ALA A 9 18.27 28.21 27.17
C ALA A 9 17.95 26.83 27.78
N LEU A 10 17.74 26.75 29.11
CA LEU A 10 17.35 25.52 29.79
C LEU A 10 15.93 25.08 29.43
N LEU A 11 14.99 26.03 29.33
CA LEU A 11 13.62 25.74 28.93
C LEU A 11 13.56 25.26 27.47
N ALA A 12 14.31 25.91 26.57
CA ALA A 12 14.42 25.46 25.18
C ALA A 12 15.05 24.06 25.07
N LEU A 13 16.08 23.76 25.87
CA LEU A 13 16.68 22.42 25.92
C LEU A 13 15.69 21.37 26.46
N VAL A 14 14.92 21.69 27.49
CA VAL A 14 13.89 20.78 28.03
C VAL A 14 12.77 20.53 27.03
N VAL A 15 12.36 21.54 26.27
CA VAL A 15 11.35 21.40 25.20
C VAL A 15 11.89 20.58 24.02
N LEU A 16 13.17 20.72 23.66
CA LEU A 16 13.81 19.93 22.60
C LEU A 16 14.06 18.46 22.98
N VAL A 17 14.29 18.15 24.26
CA VAL A 17 14.63 16.80 24.74
C VAL A 17 13.38 15.98 25.13
N ALA A 18 12.20 16.61 25.21
CA ALA A 18 10.97 15.95 25.65
C ALA A 18 10.12 15.34 24.53
N LEU A 19 10.53 15.43 23.26
CA LEU A 19 9.86 14.65 22.22
C LEU A 19 10.28 13.18 22.37
N PRO A 20 9.36 12.24 22.67
CA PRO A 20 9.71 10.84 22.61
C PRO A 20 10.22 10.55 21.21
N ALA A 21 11.43 10.00 21.11
CA ALA A 21 11.87 9.33 19.90
C ALA A 21 10.89 8.17 19.69
N HIS A 22 9.82 8.42 18.94
CA HIS A 22 8.97 7.37 18.47
C HIS A 22 9.83 6.51 17.54
N ALA A 23 10.00 5.26 17.92
CA ALA A 23 10.77 4.31 17.14
C ALA A 23 10.01 3.94 15.87
N ASP A 24 10.75 3.68 14.80
CA ASP A 24 10.21 3.07 13.60
C ASP A 24 9.73 1.66 13.94
N ASP A 25 8.48 1.34 13.59
CA ASP A 25 7.94 0.00 13.72
C ASP A 25 8.08 -0.75 12.40
N THR A 26 8.39 -2.03 12.50
CA THR A 26 8.43 -2.94 11.35
C THR A 26 7.45 -4.08 11.58
N TRP A 27 6.49 -4.21 10.67
CA TRP A 27 5.44 -5.22 10.70
C TRP A 27 5.68 -6.23 9.59
N PHE A 28 5.91 -7.49 9.95
CA PHE A 28 5.81 -8.60 9.00
C PHE A 28 4.35 -9.03 8.95
N VAL A 29 3.67 -8.79 7.84
CA VAL A 29 2.23 -9.01 7.71
C VAL A 29 1.94 -10.15 6.75
N GLY A 30 0.90 -10.92 7.09
CA GLY A 30 0.27 -11.87 6.19
C GLY A 30 -1.20 -11.55 6.07
N LEU A 31 -1.69 -11.41 4.86
CA LEU A 31 -3.07 -11.10 4.50
C LEU A 31 -3.68 -12.35 3.88
N ASN A 32 -4.88 -12.73 4.31
CA ASN A 32 -5.67 -13.78 3.69
C ASN A 32 -7.09 -13.29 3.49
N GLY A 33 -7.61 -13.45 2.29
CA GLY A 33 -8.91 -12.91 1.92
C GLY A 33 -9.39 -13.41 0.58
N SER A 34 -10.35 -12.67 0.03
CA SER A 34 -10.92 -12.95 -1.27
C SER A 34 -11.42 -11.68 -1.93
N GLY A 35 -11.56 -11.72 -3.24
CA GLY A 35 -12.06 -10.62 -4.05
C GLY A 35 -12.24 -11.04 -5.50
N SER A 36 -12.39 -10.08 -6.41
CA SER A 36 -12.29 -10.38 -7.83
C SER A 36 -12.10 -9.12 -8.65
N LEU A 37 -11.20 -9.16 -9.64
CA LEU A 37 -11.15 -8.14 -10.69
C LEU A 37 -12.37 -8.25 -11.62
N LEU A 38 -13.03 -9.41 -11.67
CA LEU A 38 -14.13 -9.70 -12.60
C LEU A 38 -15.52 -9.37 -12.04
N ALA A 39 -15.63 -9.13 -10.73
CA ALA A 39 -16.84 -8.69 -10.07
C ALA A 39 -17.00 -7.15 -10.13
N THR A 40 -18.17 -6.65 -9.72
CA THR A 40 -18.41 -5.20 -9.57
C THR A 40 -17.79 -4.68 -8.28
N GLY A 41 -17.01 -3.58 -8.35
CA GLY A 41 -16.21 -3.06 -7.24
C GLY A 41 -15.03 -4.00 -7.04
N ALA A 42 -13.95 -3.81 -7.82
CA ALA A 42 -12.81 -4.73 -7.93
C ALA A 42 -11.98 -4.81 -6.62
N ASP A 43 -12.62 -5.31 -5.58
CA ASP A 43 -12.19 -5.17 -4.19
C ASP A 43 -11.68 -6.52 -3.69
N TYR A 44 -10.66 -6.48 -2.84
CA TYR A 44 -10.19 -7.62 -2.07
C TYR A 44 -10.28 -7.31 -0.60
N SER A 45 -10.82 -8.23 0.19
CA SER A 45 -10.90 -8.04 1.64
C SER A 45 -10.68 -9.33 2.39
N GLY A 46 -10.28 -9.20 3.64
CA GLY A 46 -10.04 -10.36 4.48
C GLY A 46 -9.51 -10.03 5.87
N THR A 47 -8.73 -10.95 6.40
CA THR A 47 -8.14 -10.87 7.74
C THR A 47 -6.63 -10.99 7.71
N PHE A 48 -5.97 -10.48 8.74
CA PHE A 48 -4.55 -10.75 8.95
C PHE A 48 -4.33 -12.19 9.43
N MET A 49 -3.40 -12.89 8.81
CA MET A 49 -2.86 -14.17 9.28
C MET A 49 -1.86 -13.97 10.42
N PHE A 50 -1.03 -12.92 10.33
CA PHE A 50 0.00 -12.56 11.30
C PHE A 50 0.44 -11.10 11.11
N GLY A 51 1.26 -10.60 12.05
CA GLY A 51 1.79 -9.23 12.04
C GLY A 51 0.92 -8.24 12.79
N MET A 52 -0.30 -8.06 12.31
CA MET A 52 -1.34 -7.25 12.95
C MET A 52 -2.57 -8.13 13.21
N ALA A 53 -3.55 -7.62 13.96
CA ALA A 53 -4.85 -8.27 14.11
C ALA A 53 -5.95 -7.33 13.62
N GLY A 54 -6.92 -7.85 12.86
CA GLY A 54 -8.00 -7.05 12.30
C GLY A 54 -8.41 -7.50 10.90
N THR A 55 -8.99 -6.57 10.15
CA THR A 55 -9.41 -6.76 8.75
C THR A 55 -8.63 -5.84 7.82
N TRP A 56 -8.65 -6.19 6.54
CA TRP A 56 -8.05 -5.36 5.51
C TRP A 56 -8.95 -5.31 4.27
N LEU A 57 -8.78 -4.24 3.51
CA LEU A 57 -9.41 -3.99 2.21
C LEU A 57 -8.34 -3.46 1.24
N ILE A 58 -8.41 -3.90 -0.01
CA ILE A 58 -7.75 -3.30 -1.16
C ILE A 58 -8.85 -2.95 -2.16
N ASP A 59 -8.93 -1.69 -2.53
CA ASP A 59 -9.94 -1.12 -3.44
C ASP A 59 -9.24 -0.70 -4.74
N ILE A 60 -9.77 -1.17 -5.87
CA ILE A 60 -9.26 -0.87 -7.21
C ILE A 60 -10.39 -0.17 -7.97
N ASP A 61 -10.11 1.05 -8.45
CA ASP A 61 -11.07 1.85 -9.19
C ASP A 61 -11.41 1.21 -10.55
N ASP A 62 -12.53 0.50 -10.57
CA ASP A 62 -13.10 -0.17 -11.73
C ASP A 62 -14.19 0.66 -12.43
N SER A 63 -14.30 1.96 -12.13
CA SER A 63 -15.40 2.81 -12.61
C SER A 63 -15.49 2.95 -14.13
N LEU A 64 -14.38 2.69 -14.83
CA LEU A 64 -14.31 2.69 -16.30
C LEU A 64 -14.37 1.29 -16.92
N TRP A 65 -14.42 0.24 -16.11
CA TRP A 65 -14.37 -1.13 -16.60
C TRP A 65 -15.77 -1.58 -17.05
N PRO A 66 -15.87 -2.52 -18.01
CA PRO A 66 -17.14 -3.14 -18.35
C PRO A 66 -17.82 -3.81 -17.13
N LEU A 67 -19.13 -4.01 -17.23
CA LEU A 67 -19.87 -4.81 -16.26
C LEU A 67 -19.35 -6.26 -16.25
N PRO A 68 -19.55 -7.01 -15.14
CA PRO A 68 -19.12 -8.40 -15.05
C PRO A 68 -19.57 -9.26 -16.23
N GLY A 69 -18.62 -9.97 -16.84
CA GLY A 69 -18.80 -10.74 -18.06
C GLY A 69 -17.48 -10.94 -18.82
N PRO A 70 -17.49 -11.66 -19.95
CA PRO A 70 -16.30 -11.87 -20.78
C PRO A 70 -15.63 -10.56 -21.20
N GLU A 71 -16.41 -9.54 -21.52
CA GLU A 71 -15.91 -8.24 -21.98
C GLU A 71 -15.06 -7.52 -20.92
N ARG A 72 -15.32 -7.78 -19.63
CA ARG A 72 -14.53 -7.21 -18.54
C ARG A 72 -13.16 -7.88 -18.45
N PHE A 73 -13.11 -9.21 -18.59
CA PHE A 73 -11.83 -9.91 -18.65
C PHE A 73 -11.01 -9.43 -19.86
N ASP A 74 -11.62 -9.37 -21.04
CA ASP A 74 -10.95 -8.89 -22.26
C ASP A 74 -10.41 -7.47 -22.06
N TYR A 75 -11.22 -6.58 -21.48
CA TYR A 75 -10.77 -5.22 -21.15
C TYR A 75 -9.55 -5.22 -20.20
N ILE A 76 -9.59 -6.00 -19.11
CA ILE A 76 -8.49 -6.08 -18.15
C ILE A 76 -7.23 -6.64 -18.83
N TRP A 77 -7.38 -7.73 -19.59
CA TRP A 77 -6.27 -8.38 -20.26
C TRP A 77 -5.59 -7.44 -21.26
N GLU A 78 -6.36 -6.85 -22.17
CA GLU A 78 -5.86 -5.95 -23.21
C GLU A 78 -5.27 -4.66 -22.63
N THR A 79 -5.85 -4.12 -21.55
CA THR A 79 -5.42 -2.85 -20.97
C THR A 79 -4.16 -2.99 -20.10
N PHE A 80 -4.06 -4.06 -19.32
CA PHE A 80 -3.03 -4.17 -18.29
C PHE A 80 -1.95 -5.22 -18.61
N PHE A 81 -2.25 -6.26 -19.39
CA PHE A 81 -1.36 -7.43 -19.55
C PHE A 81 -0.81 -7.61 -20.97
N ALA A 82 -1.65 -7.52 -22.00
CA ALA A 82 -1.34 -8.00 -23.35
C ALA A 82 -0.06 -7.42 -23.95
N ASP A 83 0.15 -6.11 -23.79
CA ASP A 83 1.33 -5.40 -24.30
C ASP A 83 2.58 -5.53 -23.39
N ASN A 84 2.43 -6.11 -22.20
CA ASN A 84 3.47 -6.22 -21.17
C ASN A 84 4.06 -7.64 -21.09
N TYR A 85 4.31 -8.25 -22.25
CA TYR A 85 4.90 -9.58 -22.37
C TYR A 85 6.43 -9.54 -22.34
N ASP A 86 7.04 -10.35 -21.48
CA ASP A 86 8.48 -10.63 -21.46
C ASP A 86 8.74 -11.94 -22.20
N ASP A 87 9.48 -11.87 -23.31
CA ASP A 87 9.82 -13.00 -24.18
C ASP A 87 11.15 -13.68 -23.80
N THR A 88 11.69 -13.39 -22.61
CA THR A 88 12.91 -13.99 -22.12
C THR A 88 12.74 -15.52 -22.03
N TYR A 89 13.60 -16.24 -22.75
CA TYR A 89 13.55 -17.71 -22.84
C TYR A 89 13.54 -18.40 -21.46
N GLN A 90 12.57 -19.29 -21.25
CA GLN A 90 12.28 -19.95 -19.96
C GLN A 90 11.88 -18.99 -18.83
N ALA A 91 11.56 -17.75 -19.15
CA ALA A 91 11.06 -16.75 -18.23
C ALA A 91 9.79 -16.05 -18.76
N GLU A 92 9.15 -16.61 -19.79
CA GLU A 92 8.03 -16.03 -20.51
C GLU A 92 6.84 -15.71 -19.60
N ALA A 93 6.37 -14.46 -19.62
CA ALA A 93 5.29 -14.01 -18.74
C ALA A 93 4.67 -12.69 -19.20
N TRP A 94 3.41 -12.45 -18.81
CA TRP A 94 2.76 -11.14 -18.85
C TRP A 94 2.78 -10.49 -17.48
N TYR A 95 2.92 -9.16 -17.45
CA TYR A 95 2.90 -8.38 -16.22
C TYR A 95 1.78 -7.33 -16.25
N GLY A 96 0.81 -7.46 -15.36
CA GLY A 96 -0.21 -6.44 -15.12
C GLY A 96 0.16 -5.54 -13.97
N GLU A 97 0.18 -4.22 -14.20
CA GLU A 97 0.43 -3.22 -13.17
C GLU A 97 -0.84 -2.39 -12.91
N PHE A 98 -1.24 -2.30 -11.64
CA PHE A 98 -2.39 -1.54 -11.16
C PHE A 98 -1.88 -0.44 -10.23
N ASP A 99 -1.82 0.79 -10.74
CA ASP A 99 -1.27 1.95 -10.05
C ASP A 99 -1.96 3.26 -10.49
N GLY A 100 -1.44 4.41 -10.04
CA GLY A 100 -1.96 5.72 -10.41
C GLY A 100 -1.67 6.18 -11.84
N LEU A 101 -0.95 5.39 -12.65
CA LEU A 101 -0.70 5.64 -14.06
C LEU A 101 -1.61 4.80 -14.97
N THR A 102 -1.89 3.56 -14.57
CA THR A 102 -2.73 2.63 -15.34
C THR A 102 -4.21 2.73 -15.00
N LEU A 103 -4.56 3.27 -13.83
CA LEU A 103 -5.95 3.43 -13.37
C LEU A 103 -6.36 4.91 -13.25
N PRO A 104 -7.68 5.20 -13.23
CA PRO A 104 -8.17 6.57 -13.04
C PRO A 104 -7.75 7.17 -11.70
N THR A 105 -7.67 6.31 -10.67
CA THR A 105 -7.13 6.64 -9.35
C THR A 105 -6.23 5.51 -8.86
N THR A 106 -5.21 5.86 -8.07
CA THR A 106 -4.32 4.86 -7.46
C THR A 106 -5.13 3.93 -6.55
N PRO A 107 -4.93 2.60 -6.63
CA PRO A 107 -5.58 1.67 -5.71
C PRO A 107 -5.26 2.02 -4.26
N ARG A 108 -6.20 1.74 -3.36
CA ARG A 108 -6.07 2.07 -1.94
C ARG A 108 -6.08 0.81 -1.09
N PHE A 109 -5.34 0.84 0.00
CA PHE A 109 -5.46 -0.15 1.06
C PHE A 109 -6.02 0.49 2.34
N GLU A 110 -6.80 -0.29 3.08
CA GLU A 110 -7.28 0.06 4.40
C GLU A 110 -7.10 -1.13 5.34
N PHE A 111 -6.32 -0.93 6.40
CA PHE A 111 -6.10 -1.93 7.45
C PHE A 111 -6.77 -1.46 8.73
N ASP A 112 -7.91 -2.06 9.05
CA ASP A 112 -8.63 -1.83 10.30
C ASP A 112 -8.10 -2.77 11.36
N THR A 113 -7.20 -2.25 12.20
CA THR A 113 -6.50 -3.05 13.19
C THR A 113 -7.19 -2.97 14.56
N SER A 114 -7.38 -4.13 15.18
CA SER A 114 -7.73 -4.27 16.59
C SER A 114 -6.48 -4.30 17.49
N SER A 115 -5.33 -4.67 16.93
CA SER A 115 -4.01 -4.55 17.55
C SER A 115 -3.00 -4.23 16.45
N PRO A 116 -2.28 -3.09 16.52
CA PRO A 116 -2.14 -2.18 17.67
C PRO A 116 -3.35 -1.28 17.95
N GLY A 117 -4.34 -1.22 17.05
CA GLY A 117 -5.59 -0.48 17.25
C GLY A 117 -5.64 0.77 16.37
N GLY A 118 -6.61 0.86 15.48
CA GLY A 118 -6.82 1.99 14.57
C GLY A 118 -6.65 1.62 13.09
N LEU A 119 -6.90 2.61 12.23
CA LEU A 119 -6.88 2.48 10.78
C LEU A 119 -5.53 2.91 10.21
N LEU A 120 -4.87 2.02 9.47
CA LEU A 120 -3.72 2.34 8.62
C LEU A 120 -4.19 2.36 7.17
N ILE A 121 -4.13 3.51 6.52
CA ILE A 121 -4.67 3.73 5.17
C ILE A 121 -3.58 4.32 4.29
N GLY A 122 -3.61 3.99 3.01
CA GLY A 122 -2.73 4.58 2.02
C GLY A 122 -2.97 4.06 0.62
N ASP A 123 -1.96 4.25 -0.21
CA ASP A 123 -1.97 3.82 -1.60
C ASP A 123 -1.25 2.48 -1.72
N ILE A 124 -1.72 1.66 -2.65
CA ILE A 124 -1.12 0.37 -2.99
C ILE A 124 -0.93 0.27 -4.51
N THR A 125 0.23 -0.22 -4.92
CA THR A 125 0.48 -0.62 -6.30
C THR A 125 0.54 -2.14 -6.35
N LEU A 126 -0.24 -2.76 -7.22
CA LEU A 126 -0.25 -4.21 -7.42
C LEU A 126 0.44 -4.55 -8.73
N ARG A 127 1.23 -5.62 -8.72
CA ARG A 127 1.78 -6.22 -9.92
C ARG A 127 1.51 -7.72 -9.94
N ILE A 128 0.83 -8.17 -10.98
CA ILE A 128 0.46 -9.57 -11.20
C ILE A 128 1.32 -10.11 -12.35
N MET A 129 1.92 -11.28 -12.16
CA MET A 129 2.64 -12.01 -13.20
C MET A 129 1.84 -13.24 -13.60
N VAL A 130 1.46 -13.29 -14.88
CA VAL A 130 0.86 -14.46 -15.53
C VAL A 130 1.93 -15.20 -16.29
N ARG A 131 2.09 -16.49 -15.99
CA ARG A 131 3.14 -17.29 -16.61
C ARG A 131 2.67 -17.83 -17.96
N ASP A 132 3.48 -17.66 -18.99
CA ASP A 132 3.36 -18.47 -20.21
C ASP A 132 4.21 -19.73 -20.01
N TRP A 133 3.57 -20.87 -19.85
CA TRP A 133 4.27 -22.11 -19.54
C TRP A 133 4.89 -22.77 -20.76
N ASN A 134 4.35 -22.49 -21.95
CA ASN A 134 4.78 -23.11 -23.19
C ASN A 134 5.55 -22.15 -24.12
N GLY A 135 5.61 -20.86 -23.76
CA GLY A 135 6.35 -19.80 -24.44
C GLY A 135 5.79 -19.46 -25.82
N ASN A 136 4.49 -19.64 -26.04
CA ASN A 136 3.86 -19.41 -27.34
C ASN A 136 3.34 -17.97 -27.55
N GLY A 137 3.36 -17.14 -26.51
CA GLY A 137 2.86 -15.76 -26.54
C GLY A 137 1.33 -15.66 -26.66
N VAL A 138 0.60 -16.69 -26.26
CA VAL A 138 -0.87 -16.78 -26.29
C VAL A 138 -1.36 -17.22 -24.93
N LEU A 139 -2.25 -16.44 -24.31
CA LEU A 139 -2.85 -16.83 -23.04
C LEU A 139 -3.74 -18.07 -23.22
N ASP A 140 -3.34 -19.17 -22.59
CA ASP A 140 -4.12 -20.40 -22.57
C ASP A 140 -5.08 -20.44 -21.36
N GLU A 141 -6.18 -21.20 -21.47
CA GLU A 141 -7.19 -21.36 -20.39
C GLU A 141 -6.55 -21.86 -19.08
N HIS A 142 -5.55 -22.73 -19.16
CA HIS A 142 -4.85 -23.21 -17.96
C HIS A 142 -4.03 -22.10 -17.29
N GLU A 143 -3.39 -21.24 -18.07
CA GLU A 143 -2.54 -20.15 -17.57
C GLU A 143 -3.38 -19.05 -16.91
N GLN A 144 -4.58 -18.80 -17.44
CA GLN A 144 -5.55 -17.87 -16.85
C GLN A 144 -6.01 -18.30 -15.45
N ASN A 145 -6.18 -19.61 -15.23
CA ASN A 145 -6.72 -20.18 -13.99
C ASN A 145 -5.64 -20.66 -13.02
N ASP A 146 -4.37 -20.43 -13.35
CA ASP A 146 -3.25 -20.83 -12.51
C ASP A 146 -3.09 -19.95 -11.27
N ASN A 147 -2.26 -20.42 -10.35
CA ASN A 147 -1.84 -19.62 -9.22
C ASN A 147 -0.77 -18.61 -9.65
N LEU A 148 -1.22 -17.39 -9.95
CA LEU A 148 -0.43 -16.28 -10.45
C LEU A 148 0.36 -15.61 -9.33
N ASN A 149 1.53 -15.06 -9.66
CA ASN A 149 2.35 -14.38 -8.66
C ASN A 149 1.88 -12.94 -8.53
N LEU A 150 1.53 -12.54 -7.32
CA LEU A 150 1.17 -11.17 -6.96
C LEU A 150 2.27 -10.56 -6.09
N THR A 151 2.64 -9.32 -6.41
CA THR A 151 3.47 -8.48 -5.56
C THR A 151 2.79 -7.13 -5.37
N ALA A 152 3.07 -6.46 -4.27
CA ALA A 152 2.58 -5.12 -4.05
C ALA A 152 3.60 -4.23 -3.33
N THR A 153 3.46 -2.93 -3.51
CA THR A 153 4.11 -1.91 -2.70
C THR A 153 3.05 -1.02 -2.07
N VAL A 154 3.27 -0.60 -0.83
CA VAL A 154 2.34 0.26 -0.10
C VAL A 154 3.02 1.55 0.32
N SER A 155 2.27 2.64 0.31
CA SER A 155 2.67 3.95 0.81
C SER A 155 1.61 4.43 1.79
N VAL A 156 1.97 4.59 3.05
CA VAL A 156 1.05 4.99 4.12
C VAL A 156 0.79 6.48 4.03
N ASN A 157 -0.48 6.86 4.09
CA ASN A 157 -0.89 8.26 4.13
C ASN A 157 -1.43 8.63 5.53
N PRO A 158 -0.75 9.52 6.27
CA PRO A 158 -1.15 9.90 7.63
C PRO A 158 -2.51 10.60 7.71
N ASP A 159 -2.94 11.28 6.64
CA ASP A 159 -4.14 12.12 6.64
C ASP A 159 -5.42 11.29 6.86
N PHE A 160 -5.34 9.98 6.64
CA PHE A 160 -6.45 9.03 6.80
C PHE A 160 -6.27 8.09 8.01
N GLY A 161 -5.12 8.16 8.68
CA GLY A 161 -4.80 7.27 9.81
C GLY A 161 -5.65 7.56 11.05
N THR A 162 -5.99 6.52 11.81
CA THR A 162 -6.66 6.67 13.12
C THR A 162 -6.00 5.83 14.21
N GLY A 163 -6.32 6.10 15.48
CA GLY A 163 -5.78 5.37 16.63
C GLY A 163 -4.25 5.41 16.68
N TYR A 164 -3.62 4.24 16.71
CA TYR A 164 -2.17 4.09 16.69
C TYR A 164 -1.49 4.77 15.49
N PHE A 165 -2.21 4.91 14.37
CA PHE A 165 -1.66 5.36 13.09
C PHE A 165 -1.93 6.83 12.74
N MET A 166 -2.49 7.64 13.65
CA MET A 166 -2.89 9.04 13.37
C MET A 166 -1.76 9.97 12.89
N ILE A 167 -0.51 9.67 13.23
CA ILE A 167 0.66 10.48 12.85
C ILE A 167 1.67 9.65 12.06
N THR A 168 1.22 8.55 11.48
CA THR A 168 2.11 7.54 10.92
C THR A 168 2.26 7.72 9.43
N CYS A 169 3.52 7.83 9.00
CA CYS A 169 3.96 7.67 7.64
C CYS A 169 4.59 6.28 7.52
N GLY A 170 4.86 5.84 6.30
CA GLY A 170 5.42 4.53 6.10
C GLY A 170 5.40 4.07 4.66
N HIS A 171 6.09 2.98 4.44
CA HIS A 171 6.12 2.28 3.18
C HIS A 171 6.25 0.79 3.42
N GLY A 172 5.95 -0.02 2.42
CA GLY A 172 6.08 -1.47 2.54
C GLY A 172 6.19 -2.16 1.21
N SER A 173 6.63 -3.41 1.26
CA SER A 173 6.66 -4.32 0.13
C SER A 173 6.00 -5.63 0.55
N LEU A 174 4.97 -6.00 -0.18
CA LEU A 174 4.26 -7.27 -0.09
C LEU A 174 4.77 -8.16 -1.23
N ALA A 175 5.95 -8.74 -1.01
CA ALA A 175 6.78 -9.33 -2.07
C ALA A 175 6.35 -10.75 -2.49
N SER A 176 5.32 -11.33 -1.86
CA SER A 176 4.85 -12.67 -2.21
C SER A 176 3.36 -12.78 -1.97
N GLY A 177 2.62 -13.09 -3.02
CA GLY A 177 1.23 -13.44 -2.94
C GLY A 177 0.76 -14.34 -4.07
N ASN A 178 -0.41 -14.94 -3.85
CA ASN A 178 -1.15 -15.67 -4.88
C ASN A 178 -2.32 -14.84 -5.39
N PHE A 179 -2.66 -15.06 -6.66
CA PHE A 179 -3.79 -14.46 -7.35
C PHE A 179 -4.29 -15.46 -8.39
N ASN A 180 -5.57 -15.43 -8.74
CA ASN A 180 -6.09 -16.06 -9.95
C ASN A 180 -7.29 -15.26 -10.47
N PHE A 181 -7.65 -15.46 -11.73
CA PHE A 181 -8.82 -14.79 -12.32
C PHE A 181 -10.17 -15.45 -11.95
N ALA A 182 -10.27 -16.18 -10.82
CA ALA A 182 -11.55 -16.72 -10.37
C ALA A 182 -12.45 -15.62 -9.76
N ASP A 183 -13.74 -15.95 -9.68
CA ASP A 183 -14.72 -15.16 -8.95
C ASP A 183 -15.50 -16.07 -7.97
N PRO A 184 -15.22 -16.00 -6.65
CA PRO A 184 -14.19 -15.18 -6.01
C PRO A 184 -12.78 -15.79 -6.17
N ASP A 185 -11.78 -14.92 -6.30
CA ASP A 185 -10.37 -15.26 -6.14
C ASP A 185 -10.03 -15.38 -4.65
N ALA A 186 -9.22 -16.37 -4.30
CA ALA A 186 -8.61 -16.52 -2.99
C ALA A 186 -7.20 -15.89 -3.02
N ILE A 187 -7.04 -14.79 -2.28
CA ILE A 187 -5.81 -14.01 -2.25
C ILE A 187 -5.11 -14.16 -0.91
N GLN A 188 -3.80 -14.36 -0.97
CA GLN A 188 -2.90 -14.42 0.15
C GLN A 188 -1.68 -13.59 -0.22
N ILE A 189 -1.33 -12.64 0.63
CA ILE A 189 -0.20 -11.75 0.40
C ILE A 189 0.62 -11.67 1.68
N THR A 190 1.94 -11.69 1.55
CA THR A 190 2.87 -11.59 2.66
C THR A 190 3.96 -10.57 2.36
N GLY A 191 4.43 -9.90 3.41
CA GLY A 191 5.55 -9.00 3.30
C GLY A 191 5.78 -8.16 4.53
N GLN A 192 6.29 -6.96 4.31
CA GLN A 192 6.76 -6.07 5.36
C GLN A 192 6.26 -4.65 5.16
N ILE A 193 5.84 -4.02 6.25
CA ILE A 193 5.47 -2.60 6.29
C ILE A 193 6.30 -1.93 7.38
N GLN A 194 6.95 -0.83 7.02
CA GLN A 194 7.69 0.01 7.94
C GLN A 194 6.89 1.28 8.17
N THR A 195 6.60 1.56 9.43
CA THR A 195 5.86 2.74 9.85
C THR A 195 6.70 3.58 10.78
N TYR A 196 6.65 4.88 10.60
CA TYR A 196 7.40 5.85 11.41
C TYR A 196 6.53 7.11 11.59
N PRO A 197 6.77 7.91 12.63
CA PRO A 197 6.09 9.20 12.76
C PRO A 197 6.40 10.04 11.53
N CYS A 198 5.36 10.59 10.91
CA CYS A 198 5.57 11.58 9.88
C CYS A 198 6.44 12.70 10.43
N PRO A 199 7.43 13.18 9.66
CA PRO A 199 8.11 14.41 10.00
C PRO A 199 7.02 15.46 10.20
N SER A 200 6.90 16.03 11.40
CA SER A 200 5.99 17.15 11.56
C SER A 200 6.45 18.20 10.54
N PRO A 201 5.54 18.79 9.75
CA PRO A 201 5.89 20.00 9.04
C PRO A 201 6.37 20.94 10.14
N THR A 202 7.66 21.29 10.14
CA THR A 202 8.27 22.17 11.15
C THR A 202 7.30 23.30 11.39
N GLU A 203 6.64 23.30 12.56
CA GLU A 203 5.45 24.10 12.78
C GLU A 203 5.72 25.55 12.34
N ASP A 204 4.77 26.18 11.67
CA ASP A 204 4.76 27.63 11.49
C ASP A 204 4.97 28.38 12.83
N THR A 205 4.68 27.74 13.97
CA THR A 205 5.02 28.22 15.32
C THR A 205 6.54 28.28 15.56
N SER A 206 7.28 27.24 15.17
CA SER A 206 8.74 27.20 15.32
C SER A 206 9.42 28.18 14.35
N TRP A 207 8.94 28.27 13.11
CA TRP A 207 9.40 29.29 12.15
C TRP A 207 8.97 30.71 12.54
N GLY A 208 7.78 30.89 13.10
CA GLY A 208 7.29 32.18 13.62
C GLY A 208 8.10 32.64 14.82
N THR A 209 8.48 31.72 15.71
CA THR A 209 9.35 32.00 16.87
C THR A 209 10.78 32.31 16.43
N ILE A 210 11.30 31.59 15.41
CA ILE A 210 12.61 31.88 14.81
C ILE A 210 12.59 33.24 14.09
N LYS A 211 11.55 33.53 13.29
CA LYS A 211 11.40 34.85 12.63
C LYS A 211 11.29 35.99 13.64
N ALA A 212 10.62 35.78 14.77
CA ALA A 212 10.54 36.77 15.85
C ALA A 212 11.93 37.09 16.44
N LEU A 213 12.81 36.09 16.60
CA LEU A 213 14.19 36.27 17.08
C LEU A 213 15.10 37.06 16.11
N TYR A 214 14.78 37.09 14.81
CA TYR A 214 15.55 37.81 13.79
C TYR A 214 14.90 39.15 13.36
N SER A 215 13.83 39.57 14.03
CA SER A 215 13.09 40.81 13.70
C SER A 215 13.40 42.01 14.61
N GLU A 216 14.46 41.91 15.43
CA GLU A 216 15.04 43.05 16.17
C GLU A 216 16.18 43.73 15.42
#